data_AF-A0AA88XN72-F1
#
_entry.id   AF-A0AA88XN72-F1
#
_cell.length_a   1.000
_cell.length_b   1.000
_cell.length_c   1.000
_cell.angle_alpha   90.00
_cell.angle_beta   90.00
_cell.angle_gamma   90.00
#
_symmetry.space_group_name_H-M   'P 1'
#
loop_
_entity.id
_entity.type
_entity.pdbx_description
1 polymer ?
#
loop_
_entity_poly.entity_id
_entity_poly.type
_entity_poly.pdbx_seq_one_letter_code
_entity_poly.pdbx_strand_id
1 'polypeptide(L)'
;DQKCQLKWKWLVFAASFFGILCSAGFLYSLTVLFVELLEEFQKSKAETSLVQAVGFGFFLCSGFIAGVLVSKFGEQKCMLLGTLMSTFGIGISYFAVNIPYLVCSIGVIGDVVLSINNPNFRDNLHEIHSHELEIKEATESDRSTLYLDILLSVDENGHLDTSLNARRDDFSSNITNFPFNIPSSPAYAVFVSQLILYAGACSKCEDFIVRARRLASKLFRVILHND
;
A
#
# COMPACT_ATOMS: atom_id res chain seq x y z
N ASP A 1 25.47 -0.89 24.75
CA ASP A 1 25.04 -0.46 23.39
C ASP A 1 23.55 -0.23 23.13
N GLN A 2 22.61 -0.72 23.95
CA GLN A 2 21.17 -0.67 23.65
C GLN A 2 20.57 0.76 23.50
N LYS A 3 21.09 1.75 24.26
CA LYS A 3 20.71 3.18 24.11
C LYS A 3 21.16 3.77 22.77
N CYS A 4 22.28 3.30 22.20
CA CYS A 4 22.77 3.75 20.90
C CYS A 4 21.88 3.18 19.80
N GLN A 5 21.57 1.88 19.87
CA GLN A 5 20.65 1.20 18.95
C GLN A 5 19.25 1.84 18.95
N LEU A 6 18.72 2.22 20.13
CA LEU A 6 17.43 2.90 20.22
C LEU A 6 17.45 4.27 19.52
N LYS A 7 18.51 5.07 19.70
CA LYS A 7 18.65 6.38 19.04
C LYS A 7 18.73 6.25 17.51
N TRP A 8 19.49 5.28 17.01
CA TRP A 8 19.58 5.01 15.56
C TRP A 8 18.24 4.58 14.98
N LYS A 9 17.47 3.73 15.67
CA LYS A 9 16.12 3.32 15.24
C LYS A 9 15.16 4.51 15.12
N TRP A 10 15.14 5.41 16.10
CA TRP A 10 14.31 6.63 16.05
C TRP A 10 14.74 7.60 14.95
N LEU A 11 16.06 7.74 14.71
CA LEU A 11 16.59 8.57 13.63
C LEU A 11 16.13 8.05 12.26
N VAL A 12 16.24 6.74 12.03
CA VAL A 12 15.80 6.10 10.78
C VAL A 12 14.29 6.24 10.61
N PHE A 13 13.51 6.05 11.67
CA PHE A 13 12.06 6.25 11.63
C PHE A 13 11.68 7.69 11.26
N ALA A 14 12.31 8.68 11.90
CA ALA A 14 12.08 10.09 11.59
C ALA A 14 12.47 10.42 10.14
N ALA A 15 13.62 9.94 9.67
CA ALA A 15 14.07 10.15 8.30
C ALA A 15 13.09 9.58 7.26
N SER A 16 12.60 8.36 7.47
CA SER A 16 11.60 7.73 6.60
C SER A 16 10.27 8.49 6.61
N PHE A 17 9.82 8.96 7.79
CA PHE A 17 8.61 9.76 7.90
C PHE A 17 8.70 11.06 7.10
N PHE A 18 9.79 11.82 7.27
CA PHE A 18 10.00 13.06 6.52
C PHE A 18 10.20 12.82 5.03
N GLY A 19 10.87 11.73 4.63
CA GLY A 19 11.03 11.35 3.22
C GLY A 19 9.67 11.15 2.54
N ILE A 20 8.79 10.35 3.14
CA ILE A 20 7.45 10.10 2.61
C ILE A 20 6.61 11.39 2.63
N LEU A 21 6.69 12.17 3.71
CA LEU A 21 5.98 13.45 3.84
C LEU A 21 6.38 14.42 2.72
N CYS A 22 7.67 14.56 2.42
CA CYS A 22 8.16 15.41 1.35
C CYS A 22 7.74 14.88 -0.03
N SER A 23 7.82 13.57 -0.28
CA SER A 23 7.38 12.98 -1.56
C SER A 23 5.91 13.26 -1.84
N ALA A 24 5.06 12.83 -0.90
CA ALA A 24 3.62 12.90 -1.08
C ALA A 24 3.17 14.36 -1.03
N GLY A 25 3.74 15.14 -0.11
CA GLY A 25 3.45 16.56 0.05
C GLY A 25 3.74 17.38 -1.20
N PHE A 26 4.83 17.08 -1.92
CA PHE A 26 5.14 17.76 -3.18
C PHE A 26 4.07 17.49 -4.25
N LEU A 27 3.70 16.21 -4.47
CA LEU A 27 2.67 15.84 -5.44
C LEU A 27 1.30 16.45 -5.10
N TYR A 28 0.91 16.46 -3.82
CA TYR A 28 -0.32 17.13 -3.38
C TYR A 28 -0.28 18.65 -3.56
N SER A 29 0.89 19.27 -3.42
CA SER A 29 1.05 20.72 -3.64
C SER A 29 0.84 21.09 -5.11
N LEU A 30 1.26 20.23 -6.04
CA LEU A 30 1.00 20.43 -7.48
C LEU A 30 -0.50 20.38 -7.81
N THR A 31 -1.30 19.65 -7.04
CA THR A 31 -2.77 19.64 -7.16
C THR A 31 -3.37 21.00 -6.82
N VAL A 32 -2.86 21.66 -5.78
CA VAL A 32 -3.33 23.01 -5.40
C VAL A 32 -2.91 24.03 -6.45
N LEU A 33 -1.66 23.96 -6.93
CA LEU A 33 -1.10 24.85 -7.96
C LEU A 33 -1.76 24.71 -9.34
N PHE A 34 -2.70 23.77 -9.52
CA PHE A 34 -3.39 23.55 -10.79
C PHE A 34 -4.06 24.81 -11.33
N VAL A 35 -4.67 25.59 -10.45
CA VAL A 35 -5.49 26.74 -10.83
C VAL A 35 -4.60 27.86 -11.32
N GLU A 36 -3.48 28.11 -10.64
CA GLU A 36 -2.47 29.09 -11.01
C GLU A 36 -1.76 28.70 -12.31
N LEU A 37 -1.47 27.41 -12.52
CA LEU A 37 -0.90 26.91 -13.78
C LEU A 37 -1.86 27.10 -14.96
N LEU A 38 -3.17 27.05 -14.75
CA LEU A 38 -4.15 27.34 -15.80
C LEU A 38 -4.14 28.82 -16.20
N GLU A 39 -4.04 29.72 -15.21
CA GLU A 39 -4.02 31.17 -15.44
C GLU A 39 -2.72 31.62 -16.10
N GLU A 40 -1.57 31.08 -15.69
CA GLU A 40 -0.26 31.47 -16.23
C GLU A 40 -0.08 30.98 -17.67
N PHE A 41 -0.35 29.70 -17.94
CA PHE A 41 -0.12 29.12 -19.27
C PHE A 41 -1.27 29.38 -20.25
N GLN A 42 -2.43 29.88 -19.79
CA GLN A 42 -3.63 30.12 -20.60
C GLN A 42 -4.01 28.93 -21.49
N LYS A 43 -3.77 27.70 -21.00
CA LYS A 43 -4.00 26.43 -21.72
C LYS A 43 -5.31 25.77 -21.30
N SER A 44 -5.70 24.73 -22.05
CA SER A 44 -6.90 23.95 -21.73
C SER A 44 -6.73 23.17 -20.42
N LYS A 45 -7.84 22.95 -19.70
CA LYS A 45 -7.85 22.16 -18.45
C LYS A 45 -7.26 20.75 -18.63
N ALA A 46 -7.46 20.15 -19.81
CA ALA A 46 -6.95 18.82 -20.13
C ALA A 46 -5.43 18.81 -20.34
N GLU A 47 -4.86 19.87 -20.93
CA GLU A 47 -3.40 19.96 -21.11
C GLU A 47 -2.68 20.19 -19.78
N THR A 48 -3.21 21.05 -18.91
CA THR A 48 -2.58 21.34 -17.61
C THR A 48 -2.71 20.17 -16.64
N SER A 49 -3.80 19.38 -16.72
CA SER A 49 -3.98 18.24 -15.80
C SER A 49 -3.02 17.09 -16.09
N LEU A 50 -2.44 17.04 -17.30
CA LEU A 50 -1.38 16.08 -17.65
C LEU A 50 -0.14 16.23 -16.77
N VAL A 51 0.17 17.44 -16.28
CA VAL A 51 1.30 17.66 -15.37
C VAL A 51 1.17 16.80 -14.12
N GLN A 52 -0.01 16.79 -13.51
CA GLN A 52 -0.28 16.00 -12.32
C GLN A 52 -0.44 14.52 -12.63
N ALA A 53 -1.18 14.18 -13.69
CA ALA A 53 -1.42 12.79 -14.06
C ALA A 53 -0.11 12.05 -14.39
N VAL A 54 0.80 12.71 -15.13
CA VAL A 54 2.11 12.14 -15.46
C VAL A 54 3.00 12.09 -14.22
N GLY A 55 3.03 13.12 -13.36
CA GLY A 55 3.77 13.09 -12.10
C GLY A 55 3.36 11.93 -11.20
N PHE A 56 2.05 11.76 -10.96
CA PHE A 56 1.52 10.61 -10.21
C PHE A 56 1.81 9.27 -10.88
N GLY A 57 1.72 9.21 -12.22
CA GLY A 57 2.05 8.00 -12.97
C GLY A 57 3.52 7.58 -12.77
N PHE A 58 4.45 8.52 -12.88
CA PHE A 58 5.87 8.26 -12.64
C PHE A 58 6.16 7.92 -11.19
N PHE A 59 5.51 8.59 -10.23
CA PHE A 59 5.63 8.25 -8.81
C PHE A 59 5.26 6.78 -8.54
N LEU A 60 4.17 6.27 -9.13
CA LEU A 60 3.77 4.87 -8.99
C LEU A 60 4.73 3.90 -9.70
N CYS A 61 5.17 4.23 -10.92
CA CYS A 61 6.12 3.40 -11.67
C CYS A 61 7.52 3.39 -11.06
N SER A 62 7.91 4.45 -10.34
CA SER A 62 9.22 4.57 -9.69
C SER A 62 9.48 3.44 -8.70
N GLY A 63 8.45 2.89 -8.06
CA GLY A 63 8.59 1.78 -7.11
C GLY A 63 9.19 0.51 -7.72
N PHE A 64 8.83 0.18 -8.97
CA PHE A 64 9.40 -0.98 -9.66
C PHE A 64 10.87 -0.74 -10.05
N ILE A 65 11.15 0.44 -10.61
CA ILE A 65 12.49 0.84 -11.03
C ILE A 65 13.43 0.94 -9.83
N ALA A 66 12.97 1.53 -8.73
CA ALA A 66 13.72 1.68 -7.49
C ALA A 66 14.08 0.32 -6.88
N GLY A 67 13.18 -0.66 -6.89
CA GLY A 67 13.48 -2.02 -6.40
C GLY A 67 14.63 -2.69 -7.16
N VAL A 68 14.63 -2.61 -8.50
CA VAL A 68 15.72 -3.12 -9.33
C VAL A 68 17.02 -2.35 -9.09
N LEU A 69 16.96 -1.03 -8.94
CA LEU A 69 18.16 -0.20 -8.76
C LEU A 69 18.81 -0.42 -7.40
N VAL A 70 18.00 -0.51 -6.34
CA VAL A 70 18.45 -0.73 -4.97
C VAL A 70 19.07 -2.12 -4.81
N SER A 71 18.47 -3.16 -5.41
CA SER A 71 19.06 -4.51 -5.38
C SER A 71 20.44 -4.59 -6.07
N LYS A 72 20.73 -3.69 -7.02
CA LYS A 72 22.00 -3.69 -7.77
C LYS A 72 23.07 -2.76 -7.20
N PHE A 73 22.69 -1.60 -6.65
CA PHE A 73 23.61 -0.54 -6.24
C PHE A 73 23.61 -0.23 -4.73
N GLY A 74 22.69 -0.83 -3.96
CA GLY A 74 22.50 -0.60 -2.52
C GLY A 74 21.68 0.65 -2.20
N GLU A 75 21.01 0.69 -1.03
CA GLU A 75 20.03 1.74 -0.74
C GLU A 75 20.65 3.14 -0.59
N GLN A 76 21.85 3.22 -0.03
CA GLN A 76 22.49 4.51 0.31
C GLN A 76 22.85 5.32 -0.95
N LYS A 77 23.39 4.64 -1.97
CA LYS A 77 23.81 5.28 -3.23
C LYS A 77 22.60 5.68 -4.08
N CYS A 78 21.57 4.83 -4.11
CA CYS A 78 20.31 5.14 -4.79
C CYS A 78 19.63 6.37 -4.17
N MET A 79 19.58 6.46 -2.84
CA MET A 79 18.96 7.60 -2.14
C MET A 79 19.69 8.92 -2.41
N LEU A 80 21.02 8.91 -2.41
CA LEU A 80 21.82 10.11 -2.70
C LEU A 80 21.66 10.56 -4.15
N LEU A 81 21.72 9.64 -5.12
CA LEU A 81 21.55 9.96 -6.54
C LEU A 81 20.12 10.48 -6.81
N GLY A 82 19.14 9.88 -6.15
CA GLY A 82 17.74 10.25 -6.24
C GLY A 82 17.43 11.66 -5.78
N THR A 83 17.90 12.02 -4.59
CA THR A 83 17.69 13.36 -4.03
C THR A 83 18.40 14.45 -4.84
N LEU A 84 19.59 14.16 -5.39
CA LEU A 84 20.29 15.06 -6.31
C LEU A 84 19.52 15.27 -7.63
N MET A 85 19.03 14.19 -8.24
CA MET A 85 18.20 14.29 -9.46
C MET A 85 16.91 15.06 -9.18
N SER A 86 16.22 14.77 -8.08
CA SER A 86 14.96 15.44 -7.73
C SER A 86 15.16 16.94 -7.49
N THR A 87 16.21 17.32 -6.75
CA THR A 87 16.57 18.73 -6.53
C THR A 87 16.86 19.45 -7.85
N PHE A 88 17.54 18.76 -8.78
CA PHE A 88 17.84 19.29 -10.10
C PHE A 88 16.57 19.43 -10.96
N GLY A 89 15.66 18.45 -10.93
CA GLY A 89 14.38 18.48 -11.65
C GLY A 89 13.48 19.63 -11.21
N ILE A 90 13.36 19.85 -9.90
CA ILE A 90 12.62 20.99 -9.35
C ILE A 90 13.30 22.32 -9.72
N GLY A 91 14.63 22.40 -9.63
CA GLY A 91 15.39 23.59 -10.03
C GLY A 91 15.21 23.95 -11.51
N ILE A 92 15.20 22.95 -12.40
CA ILE A 92 14.94 23.14 -13.83
C ILE A 92 13.50 23.59 -14.08
N SER A 93 12.54 23.10 -13.28
CA SER A 93 11.12 23.44 -13.42
C SER A 93 10.85 24.92 -13.23
N TYR A 94 11.70 25.65 -12.50
CA TYR A 94 11.62 27.11 -12.37
C TYR A 94 11.71 27.84 -13.72
N PHE A 95 12.45 27.31 -14.69
CA PHE A 95 12.62 27.92 -16.01
C PHE A 95 11.59 27.41 -17.04
N ALA A 96 10.54 26.72 -16.60
CA ALA A 96 9.57 26.12 -17.49
C ALA A 96 8.67 27.16 -18.19
N VAL A 97 8.87 27.33 -19.49
CA VAL A 97 8.07 28.26 -20.33
C VAL A 97 6.88 27.55 -21.00
N ASN A 98 6.82 26.21 -20.97
CA ASN A 98 5.78 25.43 -21.62
C ASN A 98 5.30 24.26 -20.74
N ILE A 99 4.02 23.89 -20.85
CA ILE A 99 3.42 22.71 -20.18
C ILE A 99 4.25 21.42 -20.39
N PRO A 100 4.60 20.98 -21.61
CA PRO A 100 5.37 19.74 -21.79
C PRO A 100 6.76 19.78 -21.15
N TYR A 101 7.38 20.96 -21.10
CA TYR A 101 8.66 21.13 -20.40
C TYR A 101 8.48 20.90 -18.89
N LEU A 102 7.41 21.46 -18.31
CA LEU A 102 7.03 21.26 -16.91
C LEU A 102 6.69 19.79 -16.61
N VAL A 103 5.97 19.10 -17.51
CA VAL A 103 5.67 17.66 -17.40
C VAL A 103 6.96 16.85 -17.38
N CYS A 104 7.90 17.13 -18.29
CA CYS A 104 9.17 16.42 -18.35
C CYS A 104 10.06 16.70 -17.13
N SER A 105 10.16 17.96 -16.67
CA SER A 105 11.03 18.32 -15.55
C SER A 105 10.51 17.78 -14.22
N ILE A 106 9.20 17.90 -13.95
CA ILE A 106 8.59 17.42 -12.71
C ILE A 106 8.43 15.90 -12.74
N GLY A 107 7.83 15.33 -13.78
CA GLY A 107 7.49 13.91 -13.81
C GLY A 107 8.70 12.98 -14.03
N VAL A 108 9.62 13.32 -14.95
CA VAL A 108 10.73 12.42 -15.31
C VAL A 108 11.97 12.66 -14.46
N ILE A 109 12.20 13.87 -13.96
CA ILE A 109 13.43 14.21 -13.22
C ILE A 109 13.15 14.35 -11.71
N GLY A 110 11.95 14.82 -11.34
CA GLY A 110 11.54 14.98 -9.95
C GLY A 110 11.26 13.67 -9.21
N ASP A 111 10.64 12.69 -9.88
CA ASP A 111 10.06 11.49 -9.24
C ASP A 111 10.86 10.18 -9.42
N VAL A 112 12.07 10.22 -9.99
CA VAL A 112 12.80 8.97 -10.32
C VAL A 112 13.24 8.17 -9.09
N VAL A 113 13.32 8.76 -7.89
CA VAL A 113 13.71 8.00 -6.69
C VAL A 113 13.16 8.68 -5.43
N LEU A 114 11.97 8.27 -4.98
CA LEU A 114 11.62 8.48 -3.57
C LEU A 114 10.90 7.31 -2.89
N SER A 115 10.77 6.18 -3.57
CA SER A 115 10.25 4.94 -2.98
C SER A 115 11.36 3.88 -2.92
N ILE A 116 12.26 4.02 -1.96
CA ILE A 116 13.31 3.03 -1.70
C ILE A 116 12.78 2.08 -0.63
N ASN A 117 12.43 0.86 -1.04
CA ASN A 117 12.22 -0.25 -0.12
C ASN A 117 13.55 -0.98 0.11
N ASN A 118 13.87 -1.27 1.37
CA ASN A 118 15.14 -1.89 1.77
C ASN A 118 15.12 -3.40 1.46
N PRO A 119 15.97 -3.91 0.55
CA PRO A 119 16.03 -5.35 0.24
C PRO A 119 16.55 -6.18 1.42
N ASN A 120 17.33 -5.57 2.33
CA ASN A 120 17.84 -6.19 3.55
C ASN A 120 16.93 -5.92 4.77
N PHE A 121 15.68 -5.50 4.56
CA PHE A 121 14.71 -5.42 5.66
C PHE A 121 14.50 -6.78 6.34
N ARG A 122 14.61 -7.88 5.58
CA ARG A 122 14.46 -9.25 6.12
C ARG A 122 15.57 -9.62 7.10
N ASP A 123 16.80 -9.19 6.86
CA ASP A 123 17.94 -9.54 7.74
C ASP A 123 17.91 -8.75 9.05
N ASN A 124 17.37 -7.52 9.03
CA ASN A 124 17.18 -6.69 10.22
C ASN A 124 15.82 -6.91 10.90
N LEU A 125 14.97 -7.78 10.35
CA LEU A 125 13.61 -8.03 10.83
C LEU A 125 13.62 -8.57 12.27
N HIS A 126 14.58 -9.44 12.58
CA HIS A 126 14.76 -10.01 13.93
C HIS A 126 15.21 -8.98 14.98
N GLU A 127 15.79 -7.85 14.58
CA GLU A 127 16.21 -6.79 15.50
C GLU A 127 15.12 -5.72 15.70
N ILE A 128 14.13 -5.66 14.79
CA ILE A 128 13.02 -4.69 14.82
C ILE A 128 11.77 -5.31 15.48
N HIS A 129 11.54 -6.61 15.32
CA HIS A 129 10.41 -7.31 15.94
C HIS A 129 10.60 -7.52 17.44
N SER A 130 9.58 -7.19 18.23
CA SER A 130 9.50 -7.62 19.62
C SER A 130 9.34 -9.13 19.70
N HIS A 131 9.94 -9.75 20.72
CA HIS A 131 10.03 -11.20 20.93
C HIS A 131 8.68 -11.92 21.14
N GLU A 132 7.55 -11.23 20.95
CA GLU A 132 6.17 -11.72 21.15
C GLU A 132 5.47 -12.18 19.86
N LEU A 133 6.08 -12.01 18.69
CA LEU A 133 5.57 -12.56 17.43
C LEU A 133 6.28 -13.87 17.10
N GLU A 134 5.73 -15.00 17.56
CA GLU A 134 6.09 -16.32 17.02
C GLU A 134 5.71 -16.38 15.54
N ILE A 135 6.72 -16.42 14.67
CA ILE A 135 6.53 -16.72 13.26
C ILE A 135 6.20 -18.21 13.16
N LYS A 136 4.92 -18.55 13.09
CA LYS A 136 4.49 -19.89 12.68
C LYS A 136 4.71 -20.01 11.17
N GLU A 137 5.48 -21.02 10.76
CA GLU A 137 5.62 -21.36 9.34
C GLU A 137 4.23 -21.52 8.72
N ALA A 138 4.00 -20.81 7.61
CA ALA A 138 2.70 -20.76 6.92
C ALA A 138 2.52 -21.91 5.92
N THR A 139 3.40 -22.90 5.96
CA THR A 139 3.47 -24.02 5.02
C THR A 139 2.95 -25.26 5.73
N GLU A 140 1.70 -25.64 5.48
CA GLU A 140 1.20 -26.94 5.93
C GLU A 140 1.57 -28.07 4.95
N SER A 141 1.93 -27.76 3.69
CA SER A 141 2.37 -28.73 2.68
C SER A 141 3.06 -28.07 1.46
N ASP A 142 3.80 -28.84 0.64
CA ASP A 142 4.40 -28.38 -0.62
C ASP A 142 3.36 -27.90 -1.66
N ARG A 143 2.08 -28.21 -1.47
CA ARG A 143 0.97 -27.86 -2.39
C ARG A 143 -0.07 -26.91 -1.82
N SER A 144 0.09 -26.51 -0.55
CA SER A 144 -0.81 -25.57 0.11
C SER A 144 -0.02 -24.56 0.94
N THR A 145 -0.22 -23.28 0.63
CA THR A 145 0.42 -22.20 1.37
C THR A 145 -0.61 -21.17 1.81
N LEU A 146 -0.41 -20.64 3.01
CA LEU A 146 -1.25 -19.57 3.52
C LEU A 146 -0.61 -18.23 3.26
N TYR A 147 -1.27 -17.40 2.46
CA TYR A 147 -0.86 -16.02 2.23
C TYR A 147 -1.89 -15.07 2.85
N LEU A 148 -1.51 -14.43 3.95
CA LEU A 148 -2.37 -13.50 4.68
C LEU A 148 -3.63 -14.22 5.21
N ASP A 149 -4.81 -13.86 4.71
CA ASP A 149 -6.10 -14.48 5.02
C ASP A 149 -6.57 -15.49 3.93
N ILE A 150 -5.71 -15.82 2.97
CA ILE A 150 -6.05 -16.67 1.82
C ILE A 150 -5.21 -17.95 1.86
N LEU A 151 -5.89 -19.09 1.87
CA LEU A 151 -5.30 -20.39 1.60
C LEU A 151 -5.24 -20.59 0.08
N LEU A 152 -4.03 -20.80 -0.40
CA LEU A 152 -3.73 -21.14 -1.78
C LEU A 152 -3.44 -22.64 -1.81
N SER A 153 -4.25 -23.41 -2.52
CA SER A 153 -4.06 -24.85 -2.70
C SER A 153 -4.00 -25.18 -4.19
N VAL A 154 -3.01 -25.97 -4.60
CA VAL A 154 -2.89 -26.43 -5.98
C VAL A 154 -3.47 -27.84 -6.08
N ASP A 155 -4.52 -27.99 -6.89
CA ASP A 155 -5.17 -29.28 -7.15
C ASP A 155 -4.26 -30.23 -7.96
N GLU A 156 -4.55 -31.53 -7.96
CA GLU A 156 -3.74 -32.55 -8.68
C GLU A 156 -3.65 -32.30 -10.19
N ASN A 157 -4.58 -31.52 -10.73
CA ASN A 157 -4.64 -31.08 -12.13
C ASN A 157 -3.86 -29.79 -12.42
N GLY A 158 -3.17 -29.21 -11.43
CA GLY A 158 -2.39 -27.97 -11.56
C GLY A 158 -3.20 -26.68 -11.48
N HIS A 159 -4.48 -26.75 -11.10
CA HIS A 159 -5.35 -25.59 -10.94
C HIS A 159 -5.18 -24.97 -9.55
N LEU A 160 -5.00 -23.64 -9.50
CA LEU A 160 -4.92 -22.88 -8.25
C LEU A 160 -6.32 -22.68 -7.69
N ASP A 161 -6.61 -23.29 -6.55
CA ASP A 161 -7.83 -23.09 -5.76
C ASP A 161 -7.51 -22.12 -4.61
N THR A 162 -8.32 -21.07 -4.50
CA THR A 162 -8.18 -20.05 -3.45
C THR A 162 -9.38 -20.12 -2.51
N SER A 163 -9.13 -20.20 -1.21
CA SER A 163 -10.18 -20.11 -0.20
C SER A 163 -9.72 -19.24 0.96
N LEU A 164 -10.63 -18.45 1.53
CA LEU A 164 -10.31 -17.54 2.63
C LEU A 164 -10.10 -18.30 3.96
N ASN A 165 -8.87 -18.50 4.42
CA ASN A 165 -8.65 -19.14 5.72
C ASN A 165 -8.63 -18.09 6.83
N ALA A 166 -9.74 -18.01 7.56
CA ALA A 166 -9.83 -17.18 8.74
C ALA A 166 -9.22 -17.94 9.93
N ARG A 167 -7.91 -17.82 10.17
CA ARG A 167 -7.28 -18.24 11.44
C ARG A 167 -7.93 -17.58 12.69
N ARG A 168 -8.85 -16.62 12.51
CA ARG A 168 -9.74 -16.11 13.57
C ARG A 168 -10.78 -17.12 14.06
N ASP A 169 -11.10 -18.15 13.29
CA ASP A 169 -12.01 -19.22 13.70
C ASP A 169 -11.28 -20.29 14.56
N ASP A 170 -9.93 -20.33 14.55
CA ASP A 170 -9.11 -21.22 15.40
C ASP A 170 -8.95 -20.72 16.84
N PHE A 171 -9.25 -19.44 17.09
CA PHE A 171 -9.26 -18.91 18.46
C PHE A 171 -10.60 -19.25 19.11
N SER A 172 -10.57 -20.03 20.20
CA SER A 172 -11.77 -20.43 20.95
C SER A 172 -12.49 -19.26 21.64
N SER A 173 -11.97 -18.04 21.56
CA SER A 173 -12.56 -16.84 22.14
C SER A 173 -13.49 -16.16 21.14
N ASN A 174 -14.66 -15.72 21.63
CA ASN A 174 -15.67 -15.03 20.84
C ASN A 174 -15.19 -13.62 20.48
N ILE A 175 -14.34 -13.51 19.44
CA ILE A 175 -13.83 -12.23 18.97
C ILE A 175 -14.99 -11.48 18.29
N THR A 176 -15.55 -10.50 19.00
CA THR A 176 -16.54 -9.57 18.48
C THR A 176 -15.90 -8.74 17.37
N ASN A 177 -16.27 -9.04 16.12
CA ASN A 177 -15.76 -8.32 14.94
C ASN A 177 -16.39 -6.93 14.76
N PHE A 178 -17.36 -6.59 15.60
CA PHE A 178 -18.20 -5.42 15.48
C PHE A 178 -18.35 -4.75 16.85
N PRO A 179 -18.25 -3.41 16.92
CA PRO A 179 -18.65 -2.69 18.13
C PRO A 179 -20.13 -2.97 18.42
N PHE A 180 -20.51 -3.00 19.69
CA PHE A 180 -21.81 -3.48 20.15
C PHE A 180 -23.04 -2.71 19.59
N ASN A 181 -22.85 -1.59 18.89
CA ASN A 181 -23.94 -0.74 18.42
C ASN A 181 -23.67 -0.24 16.97
N ILE A 182 -24.10 -1.02 15.96
CA ILE A 182 -23.97 -0.64 14.55
C ILE A 182 -25.34 -0.24 14.01
N PRO A 183 -25.54 1.00 13.54
CA PRO A 183 -26.78 1.39 12.89
C PRO A 183 -27.01 0.59 11.59
N SER A 184 -28.28 0.33 11.25
CA SER A 184 -28.66 -0.50 10.10
C SER A 184 -28.17 0.04 8.75
N SER A 185 -28.00 1.36 8.61
CA SER A 185 -27.52 2.00 7.37
C SER A 185 -26.05 1.70 7.02
N PRO A 186 -25.05 1.83 7.92
CA PRO A 186 -23.67 1.39 7.63
C PRO A 186 -23.51 -0.13 7.63
N ALA A 187 -24.37 -0.88 8.33
CA ALA A 187 -24.29 -2.35 8.36
C ALA A 187 -24.43 -2.99 6.97
N TYR A 188 -25.33 -2.46 6.13
CA TYR A 188 -25.51 -2.94 4.75
C TYR A 188 -24.26 -2.70 3.88
N ALA A 189 -23.64 -1.51 4.00
CA ALA A 189 -22.42 -1.19 3.26
C ALA A 189 -21.26 -2.13 3.64
N VAL A 190 -21.13 -2.44 4.94
CA VAL A 190 -20.14 -3.42 5.43
C VAL A 190 -20.45 -4.82 4.89
N PHE A 191 -21.71 -5.24 4.91
CA PHE A 191 -22.13 -6.54 4.38
C PHE A 191 -21.79 -6.71 2.90
N VAL A 192 -22.16 -5.74 2.07
CA VAL A 192 -21.88 -5.76 0.62
C VAL A 192 -20.37 -5.76 0.35
N SER A 193 -19.61 -4.95 1.09
CA SER A 193 -18.14 -4.89 0.93
C SER A 193 -17.48 -6.24 1.24
N GLN A 194 -17.95 -6.93 2.28
CA GLN A 194 -17.44 -8.25 2.66
C GLN A 194 -17.85 -9.35 1.66
N LEU A 195 -19.04 -9.25 1.06
CA LEU A 195 -19.43 -10.16 -0.02
C LEU A 195 -18.54 -10.02 -1.25
N ILE A 196 -18.18 -8.78 -1.64
CA ILE A 196 -17.27 -8.52 -2.75
C ILE A 196 -15.89 -9.12 -2.45
N LEU A 197 -15.40 -9.00 -1.21
CA LEU A 197 -14.15 -9.61 -0.78
C LEU A 197 -14.19 -11.14 -0.82
N TYR A 198 -15.28 -11.77 -0.36
CA TYR A 198 -15.43 -13.23 -0.45
C TYR A 198 -15.51 -13.71 -1.89
N ALA A 199 -16.18 -12.96 -2.77
CA ALA A 199 -16.24 -13.29 -4.19
C ALA A 199 -14.86 -13.19 -4.87
N GLY A 200 -14.00 -12.27 -4.43
CA GLY A 200 -12.62 -12.15 -4.92
C GLY A 200 -11.66 -13.18 -4.34
N ALA A 201 -11.94 -13.72 -3.15
CA ALA A 201 -11.07 -14.67 -2.46
C ALA A 201 -11.42 -16.15 -2.70
N CYS A 202 -12.70 -16.47 -2.93
CA CYS A 202 -13.17 -17.85 -3.12
C CYS A 202 -13.20 -18.24 -4.60
N SER A 203 -12.47 -19.30 -4.96
CA SER A 203 -12.58 -19.94 -6.28
C SER A 203 -13.83 -20.83 -6.41
N LYS A 204 -14.34 -21.35 -5.29
CA LYS A 204 -15.54 -22.22 -5.22
C LYS A 204 -16.79 -21.46 -4.76
N CYS A 205 -17.90 -21.71 -5.44
CA CYS A 205 -19.20 -21.11 -5.11
C CYS A 205 -19.74 -21.61 -3.76
N GLU A 206 -19.47 -22.86 -3.39
CA GLU A 206 -19.92 -23.44 -2.12
C GLU A 206 -19.30 -22.74 -0.91
N ASP A 207 -17.98 -22.51 -0.94
CA ASP A 207 -17.24 -21.76 0.08
C ASP A 207 -17.78 -20.32 0.24
N PHE A 208 -18.10 -19.67 -0.88
CA PHE A 208 -18.71 -18.35 -0.89
C PHE A 208 -20.07 -18.35 -0.17
N ILE A 209 -20.96 -19.28 -0.52
CA ILE A 209 -22.32 -19.35 0.04
C ILE A 209 -22.28 -19.61 1.55
N VAL A 210 -21.43 -20.53 2.01
CA VAL A 210 -21.30 -20.85 3.44
C VAL A 210 -20.84 -19.61 4.23
N ARG A 211 -19.86 -18.87 3.71
CA ARG A 211 -19.35 -17.66 4.37
C ARG A 211 -20.33 -16.49 4.33
N ALA A 212 -21.01 -16.29 3.21
CA ALA A 212 -22.07 -15.28 3.06
C ALA A 212 -23.19 -15.51 4.08
N ARG A 213 -23.64 -16.77 4.26
CA ARG A 213 -24.64 -17.14 5.27
C ARG A 213 -24.14 -16.88 6.70
N ARG A 214 -22.91 -17.29 7.02
CA ARG A 214 -22.32 -17.07 8.36
C ARG A 214 -22.23 -15.59 8.70
N LEU A 215 -21.83 -14.75 7.74
CA LEU A 215 -21.78 -13.29 7.91
C LEU A 215 -23.19 -12.70 8.10
N ALA A 216 -24.16 -13.11 7.28
CA ALA A 216 -25.55 -12.67 7.40
C ALA A 216 -26.13 -13.02 8.77
N SER A 217 -25.92 -14.25 9.26
CA SER A 217 -26.38 -14.66 10.60
C SER A 217 -25.72 -13.88 11.72
N LYS A 218 -24.42 -13.55 11.62
CA LYS A 218 -23.72 -12.72 12.63
C LYS A 218 -24.25 -11.29 12.64
N LEU A 219 -24.44 -10.69 11.47
CA LEU A 219 -24.93 -9.33 11.33
C LEU A 219 -26.39 -9.19 11.81
N PHE A 220 -27.24 -10.15 11.45
CA PHE A 220 -28.63 -10.21 11.88
C PHE A 220 -28.74 -10.32 13.41
N ARG A 221 -27.85 -11.09 14.04
CA ARG A 221 -27.81 -11.23 15.51
C ARG A 221 -27.39 -9.94 16.22
N VAL A 222 -26.54 -9.12 15.59
CA VAL A 222 -26.08 -7.82 16.15
C VAL A 222 -27.15 -6.73 15.97
N ILE A 223 -27.85 -6.73 14.83
CA ILE A 223 -28.91 -5.76 14.56
C ILE A 223 -30.12 -6.02 15.47
N LEU A 224 -30.58 -7.28 15.56
CA LEU A 224 -31.73 -7.65 16.42
C LEU A 224 -31.51 -7.48 17.92
N HIS A 225 -30.26 -7.41 18.39
CA HIS A 225 -29.99 -7.19 19.82
C HIS A 225 -29.97 -5.69 20.19
N ASN A 226 -30.04 -4.80 19.19
CA ASN A 226 -30.03 -3.35 19.35
C ASN A 226 -31.39 -2.68 19.09
N ASP A 227 -32.39 -3.44 18.63
CA ASP A 227 -33.82 -3.06 18.55
C ASP A 227 -34.59 -3.65 19.75
#